data_AF-A0A3C0VM17-F1
#
_entry.id   AF-A0A3C0VM17-F1
#
_cell.length_a   1.000
_cell.length_b   1.000
_cell.length_c   1.000
_cell.angle_alpha   90.00
_cell.angle_beta   90.00
_cell.angle_gamma   90.00
#
_symmetry.space_group_name_H-M   'P 1'
#
loop_
_entity.id
_entity.type
_entity.pdbx_description
1 polymer ?
#
loop_
_entity_poly.entity_id
_entity_poly.type
_entity_poly.pdbx_seq_one_letter_code
_entity_poly.pdbx_strand_id
1 'polypeptide(L)' 'KPSVVISTNDMMALGAIDEARYGLNMSVPQDIAFTGIDGINAAGFSSYALTTLSQAIARMVEPCATTL' A
#
# COMPACT_ATOMS: atom_id res chain seq x y z
N LYS A 1 -20.85 -0.47 6.13
CA LYS A 1 -19.68 -1.22 5.62
C LYS A 1 -18.78 -0.23 4.91
N PRO A 2 -17.49 -0.13 5.25
CA PRO A 2 -16.58 0.78 4.53
C PRO A 2 -16.36 0.26 3.10
N SER A 3 -16.22 1.18 2.15
CA SER A 3 -15.91 0.84 0.75
C SER A 3 -14.40 0.83 0.48
N VAL A 4 -13.62 1.50 1.33
CA VAL A 4 -12.17 1.65 1.24
C VAL A 4 -11.53 1.56 2.62
N VAL A 5 -10.37 0.91 2.69
CA VAL A 5 -9.46 0.94 3.84
C VAL A 5 -8.19 1.69 3.44
N ILE A 6 -7.86 2.73 4.20
CA ILE A 6 -6.63 3.52 4.02
C ILE A 6 -5.61 2.98 5.02
N SER A 7 -4.61 2.24 4.52
CA SER A 7 -3.57 1.65 5.37
C SER A 7 -2.46 2.66 5.60
N THR A 8 -1.82 2.60 6.78
CA THR A 8 -0.74 3.54 7.11
C THR A 8 0.57 3.24 6.40
N ASN A 9 0.72 2.04 5.83
CA ASN A 9 1.83 1.68 4.95
C ASN A 9 1.39 0.65 3.90
N ASP A 10 2.22 0.45 2.87
CA ASP A 10 1.95 -0.49 1.78
C ASP A 10 1.90 -1.94 2.25
N MET A 11 2.85 -2.37 3.10
CA MET A 11 2.91 -3.76 3.57
C MET A 11 1.63 -4.22 4.27
N MET A 12 1.03 -3.36 5.10
CA MET A 12 -0.25 -3.65 5.73
C MET A 12 -1.39 -3.70 4.73
N ALA A 13 -1.38 -2.84 3.71
CA ALA A 13 -2.38 -2.91 2.64
C ALA A 13 -2.28 -4.23 1.86
N LEU A 14 -1.06 -4.67 1.51
CA LEU A 14 -0.84 -5.94 0.79
C LEU A 14 -1.34 -7.14 1.59
N GLY A 15 -0.98 -7.21 2.89
CA GLY A 15 -1.46 -8.29 3.77
C GLY A 15 -2.99 -8.27 3.94
N ALA A 16 -3.60 -7.09 4.03
CA ALA A 16 -5.06 -6.96 4.12
C ALA A 16 -5.76 -7.37 2.81
N ILE A 17 -5.16 -7.09 1.64
CA ILE A 17 -5.65 -7.57 0.35
C ILE A 17 -5.64 -9.09 0.30
N ASP A 18 -4.57 -9.73 0.77
CA ASP A 18 -4.46 -11.19 0.79
C ASP A 18 -5.51 -11.81 1.72
N GLU A 19 -5.70 -11.26 2.92
CA GLU A 19 -6.75 -11.73 3.83
C GLU A 19 -8.15 -11.53 3.24
N ALA A 20 -8.42 -10.38 2.61
CA ALA A 20 -9.69 -10.12 1.97
C ALA A 20 -9.98 -11.15 0.85
N ARG A 21 -9.00 -11.43 0.00
CA ARG A 21 -9.16 -12.35 -1.14
C ARG A 21 -9.26 -13.82 -0.70
N TYR A 22 -8.38 -14.26 0.20
CA TYR A 22 -8.21 -15.69 0.49
C TYR A 22 -8.87 -16.11 1.81
N GLY A 23 -8.82 -15.28 2.85
CA GLY A 23 -9.45 -15.57 4.13
C GLY A 23 -10.96 -15.31 4.13
N LEU A 24 -11.37 -14.21 3.47
CA LEU A 24 -12.76 -13.75 3.48
C LEU A 24 -13.49 -13.95 2.14
N ASN A 25 -12.81 -14.44 1.10
CA ASN A 25 -13.35 -14.65 -0.25
C ASN A 25 -14.04 -13.41 -0.85
N MET A 26 -13.50 -12.22 -0.56
CA MET A 26 -13.99 -10.95 -1.09
C MET A 26 -13.26 -10.58 -2.39
N SER A 27 -14.00 -9.98 -3.32
CA SER A 27 -13.42 -9.41 -4.54
C SER A 27 -12.76 -8.07 -4.23
N VAL A 28 -11.49 -7.93 -4.58
CA VAL A 28 -10.75 -6.67 -4.47
C VAL A 28 -10.42 -6.18 -5.88
N PRO A 29 -10.84 -4.96 -6.29
CA PRO A 29 -11.38 -3.88 -5.47
C PRO A 29 -12.92 -3.80 -5.32
N GLN A 30 -13.68 -4.75 -5.87
CA GLN A 30 -15.14 -4.61 -6.07
C GLN A 30 -15.96 -4.61 -4.76
N ASP A 31 -15.63 -5.48 -3.81
CA ASP A 31 -16.33 -5.58 -2.52
C ASP A 31 -15.71 -4.69 -1.45
N ILE A 32 -14.40 -4.47 -1.54
CA ILE A 32 -13.61 -3.57 -0.70
C ILE A 32 -12.32 -3.19 -1.43
N ALA A 33 -11.94 -1.92 -1.35
CA ALA A 33 -10.69 -1.43 -1.90
C ALA A 33 -9.70 -1.03 -0.79
N PHE A 34 -8.42 -1.00 -1.15
CA PHE A 34 -7.33 -0.68 -0.23
C PHE A 34 -6.43 0.38 -0.85
N THR A 35 -5.90 1.26 -0.01
CA THR A 35 -4.81 2.17 -0.37
C THR A 35 -3.67 2.05 0.62
N GLY A 36 -2.45 2.30 0.14
CA GLY A 36 -1.25 2.33 0.96
C GLY A 36 -0.59 3.71 1.02
N ILE A 37 0.54 3.74 1.73
CA ILE A 37 1.47 4.86 1.85
C ILE A 37 2.85 4.21 1.84
N ASP A 38 3.80 4.73 1.06
CA ASP A 38 5.25 4.45 0.99
C ASP A 38 5.68 4.41 -0.48
N GLY A 39 4.93 3.70 -1.34
CA GLY A 39 5.27 3.50 -2.74
C GLY A 39 6.35 2.44 -2.94
N ILE A 40 6.31 1.35 -2.18
CA ILE A 40 7.27 0.25 -2.32
C ILE A 40 7.09 -0.47 -3.66
N ASN A 41 8.17 -1.05 -4.20
CA ASN A 41 8.10 -1.78 -5.48
C ASN A 41 7.03 -2.88 -5.51
N ALA A 42 6.81 -3.57 -4.38
CA ALA A 42 5.82 -4.63 -4.26
C ALA A 42 4.37 -4.14 -4.45
N ALA A 43 4.08 -2.86 -4.17
CA ALA A 43 2.77 -2.26 -4.44
C ALA A 43 2.41 -2.29 -5.93
N GLY A 44 3.42 -2.22 -6.82
CA GLY A 44 3.25 -2.24 -8.27
C GLY A 44 3.16 -3.64 -8.89
N PHE A 45 3.31 -4.72 -8.13
CA PHE A 45 3.17 -6.07 -8.67
C PHE A 45 1.76 -6.31 -9.19
N SER A 46 1.64 -7.02 -10.32
CA SER A 46 0.33 -7.27 -10.96
C SER A 46 -0.66 -7.99 -10.05
N SER A 47 -0.17 -8.80 -9.10
CA SER A 47 -0.99 -9.44 -8.07
C SER A 47 -1.72 -8.42 -7.18
N TYR A 48 -1.14 -7.25 -6.94
CA TYR A 48 -1.69 -6.25 -6.02
C TYR A 48 -2.20 -5.01 -6.75
N ALA A 49 -1.39 -4.43 -7.65
CA ALA A 49 -1.65 -3.17 -8.34
C ALA A 49 -2.20 -2.11 -7.36
N LEU A 50 -1.55 -1.98 -6.20
CA LEU A 50 -2.01 -1.18 -5.08
C LEU A 50 -1.88 0.31 -5.39
N THR A 51 -2.97 1.05 -5.23
CA THR A 51 -2.93 2.52 -5.20
C THR A 51 -2.27 2.99 -3.91
N THR A 52 -1.16 3.72 -4.01
CA THR A 52 -0.40 4.18 -2.86
C THR A 52 0.16 5.59 -3.04
N LEU A 53 0.33 6.30 -1.92
CA LEU A 53 1.08 7.55 -1.87
C LEU A 53 2.58 7.22 -1.80
N SER A 54 3.30 7.45 -2.90
CA SER A 54 4.75 7.29 -2.92
C SER A 54 5.42 8.40 -2.11
N GLN A 55 6.23 8.00 -1.13
CA GLN A 55 7.07 8.92 -0.39
C GLN A 55 8.27 9.30 -1.25
N ALA A 56 8.61 10.60 -1.29
CA ALA A 56 9.79 11.09 -1.99
C ALA A 56 11.07 10.78 -1.19
N ILE A 57 11.34 9.50 -0.92
CA ILE A 57 12.41 9.03 -0.01
C ILE A 57 13.76 9.66 -0.35
N ALA A 58 14.11 9.78 -1.64
CA ALA A 58 15.35 10.42 -2.06
C ALA A 58 15.48 11.87 -1.55
N ARG A 59 14.39 12.65 -1.59
CA ARG A 59 14.35 14.03 -1.06
C ARG A 59 14.33 14.07 0.46
N MET A 60 13.81 13.03 1.11
CA MET A 60 13.81 12.92 2.57
C MET A 60 15.21 12.61 3.12
N VAL A 61 16.01 11.82 2.39
CA VAL A 61 17.35 11.40 2.81
C VAL A 61 18.41 12.49 2.56
N GLU A 62 18.24 13.33 1.53
CA GLU A 62 19.18 14.39 1.13
C GLU A 62 19.64 15.30 2.30
N PRO A 63 18.75 15.85 3.15
CA PRO A 63 19.16 16.66 4.31
C PRO A 63 19.91 15.86 5.39
N CYS A 64 19.56 14.60 5.59
CA CYS A 64 20.20 13.74 6.57
C CYS A 64 21.66 13.43 6.18
N ALA A 65 21.91 13.19 4.90
CA ALA A 65 23.25 12.91 4.39
C ALA A 65 24.18 14.14 4.42
N THR A 66 23.63 15.35 4.36
CA THR A 66 24.40 16.61 4.36
C THR A 66 24.77 17.08 5.78
N THR A 67 24.04 16.62 6.79
CA THR A 67 24.27 17.03 8.20
C THR A 67 25.32 16.13 8.90
N LEU A 68 25.66 14.98 8.31
CA LEU A 68 26.75 14.10 8.74
C LEU A 68 28.11 14.63 8.28
#